data_AF-A0A7Z9R4C7-F1
#
_entry.id   AF-A0A7Z9R4C7-F1
#
_cell.length_a   1.000
_cell.length_b   1.000
_cell.length_c   1.000
_cell.angle_alpha   90.00
_cell.angle_beta   90.00
_cell.angle_gamma   90.00
#
_symmetry.space_group_name_H-M   'P 1'
#
loop_
_entity.id
_entity.type
_entity.pdbx_description
1 polymer ?
#
loop_
_entity_poly.entity_id
_entity_poly.type
_entity_poly.pdbx_seq_one_letter_code
_entity_poly.pdbx_strand_id
1 'polypeptide(L)'
;MNLKPGKLSILIFSKQKLFQLIPFFCCLYLFSVVPSAIARQPTPAEREAIRQETRVVFQDFLQLWQEERYFELYNYGKKQSVDQITIEEFATRMVELDWVPVGLATDKEPEISYRYRTLLYVNAAIVFRHKSYFDLQFTNQQSFLLLKEGGKWRFDLLQMIRSPFYSPQN
;
A
#
# COMPACT_ATOMS: atom_id res chain seq x y z
N MET A 1 53.42 58.19 -30.67
CA MET A 1 52.97 56.78 -30.74
C MET A 1 51.70 56.69 -29.89
N ASN A 2 50.53 56.54 -30.52
CA ASN A 2 49.22 56.73 -29.89
C ASN A 2 48.50 55.37 -29.84
N LEU A 3 48.43 54.74 -28.67
CA LEU A 3 47.80 53.43 -28.47
C LEU A 3 46.34 53.63 -28.06
N LYS A 4 45.40 53.19 -28.90
CA LYS A 4 43.94 53.27 -28.68
C LYS A 4 43.50 52.39 -27.48
N PRO A 5 42.65 52.89 -26.56
CA PRO A 5 42.11 52.09 -25.46
C PRO A 5 40.80 51.42 -25.89
N GLY A 6 40.90 50.34 -26.67
CA GLY A 6 39.71 49.68 -27.26
C GLY A 6 39.41 48.27 -26.77
N LYS A 7 40.24 47.66 -25.92
CA LYS A 7 40.17 46.21 -25.66
C LYS A 7 40.23 45.76 -24.20
N LEU A 8 40.22 46.67 -23.21
CA LEU A 8 40.26 46.26 -21.80
C LEU A 8 38.87 46.01 -21.18
N SER A 9 37.80 46.62 -21.69
CA SER A 9 36.46 46.54 -21.08
C SER A 9 35.73 45.22 -21.35
N ILE A 10 36.05 44.52 -22.44
CA ILE A 10 35.37 43.28 -22.84
C ILE A 10 35.86 42.07 -22.03
N LEU A 11 37.12 42.05 -21.59
CA LEU A 11 37.67 40.94 -20.81
C LEU A 11 37.16 40.92 -19.35
N ILE A 12 36.84 42.09 -18.80
CA ILE A 12 36.39 42.22 -17.40
C ILE A 12 34.91 41.81 -17.27
N PHE A 13 34.10 42.09 -18.30
CA PHE A 13 32.67 41.75 -18.31
C PHE A 13 32.40 40.22 -18.41
N SER A 14 33.34 39.45 -18.95
CA SER A 14 33.20 37.99 -19.08
C SER A 14 33.46 37.23 -17.78
N LYS A 15 34.24 37.78 -16.83
CA LYS A 15 34.60 37.08 -15.59
C LYS A 15 33.58 37.27 -14.46
N GLN A 16 32.79 38.34 -14.48
CA GLN A 16 31.80 38.63 -13.43
C GLN A 16 30.55 37.74 -13.50
N LYS A 17 30.13 37.29 -14.69
CA LYS A 17 28.99 36.35 -14.81
C LYS A 17 29.31 34.93 -14.39
N LEU A 18 30.57 34.48 -14.53
CA LEU A 18 30.96 33.12 -14.14
C LEU A 18 31.03 32.98 -12.60
N PHE A 19 31.47 34.02 -11.90
CA PHE A 19 31.59 34.00 -10.43
C PHE A 19 30.25 34.09 -9.69
N GLN A 20 29.20 34.62 -10.33
CA GLN A 20 27.84 34.65 -9.78
C GLN A 20 27.07 33.32 -9.95
N LEU A 21 27.52 32.43 -10.84
CA LEU A 21 26.89 31.11 -11.04
C LEU A 21 27.34 30.06 -10.02
N ILE A 22 28.52 30.25 -9.41
CA ILE A 22 29.09 29.32 -8.42
C ILE A 22 28.25 29.25 -7.13
N PRO A 23 27.82 30.36 -6.48
CA PRO A 23 27.00 30.26 -5.27
C PRO A 23 25.60 29.71 -5.57
N PHE A 24 25.08 29.87 -6.79
CA PHE A 24 23.78 29.33 -7.19
C PHE A 24 23.80 27.79 -7.31
N PHE A 25 24.89 27.23 -7.88
CA PHE A 25 25.09 25.78 -7.93
C PHE A 25 25.35 25.15 -6.55
N CYS A 26 26.05 25.85 -5.65
CA CYS A 26 26.25 25.37 -4.27
C CYS A 26 24.95 25.37 -3.45
N CYS A 27 24.08 26.37 -3.60
CA CYS A 27 22.77 26.38 -2.95
C CYS A 27 21.86 25.24 -3.44
N LEU A 28 21.88 24.92 -4.74
CA LEU A 28 21.15 23.76 -5.29
C LEU A 28 21.65 22.42 -4.71
N TYR A 29 22.94 22.31 -4.41
CA TYR A 29 23.51 21.12 -3.76
C TYR A 29 23.07 20.97 -2.30
N LEU A 30 22.95 22.08 -1.56
CA LEU A 30 22.48 22.07 -0.16
C LEU A 30 21.00 21.66 -0.05
N PHE A 31 20.18 21.94 -1.07
CA PHE A 31 18.79 21.45 -1.15
C PHE A 31 18.65 20.06 -1.79
N SER A 32 19.72 19.51 -2.40
CA SER A 32 19.74 18.13 -2.90
C SER A 32 20.03 17.09 -1.81
N VAL A 33 20.08 17.49 -0.54
CA VAL A 33 19.95 16.55 0.58
C VAL A 33 18.51 16.03 0.56
N VAL A 34 18.29 15.05 -0.32
CA VAL A 34 17.15 14.14 -0.26
C VAL A 34 17.10 13.69 1.20
N PRO A 35 16.01 13.93 1.94
CA PRO A 35 15.91 13.49 3.32
C PRO A 35 16.26 12.02 3.32
N SER A 36 17.33 11.68 4.06
CA SER A 36 17.88 10.34 4.20
C SER A 36 16.74 9.35 4.11
N ALA A 37 16.77 8.50 3.08
CA ALA A 37 15.78 7.47 2.82
C ALA A 37 15.28 6.92 4.15
N ILE A 38 14.08 7.37 4.58
CA ILE A 38 13.46 6.94 5.83
C ILE A 38 13.48 5.43 5.74
N ALA A 39 14.35 4.78 6.51
CA ALA A 39 14.80 3.41 6.27
C ALA A 39 13.58 2.59 5.90
N ARG A 40 13.42 2.06 4.67
CA ARG A 40 12.12 1.55 4.16
C ARG A 40 11.43 0.58 5.14
N GLN A 41 12.24 -0.03 6.01
CA GLN A 41 11.84 -0.87 7.12
C GLN A 41 11.46 -0.09 8.40
N PRO A 42 10.29 -0.36 8.98
CA PRO A 42 9.88 0.21 10.26
C PRO A 42 10.80 -0.19 11.43
N THR A 43 10.91 0.70 12.43
CA THR A 43 11.55 0.37 13.71
C THR A 43 10.76 -0.74 14.45
N PRO A 44 11.32 -1.42 15.47
CA PRO A 44 10.56 -2.40 16.25
C PRO A 44 9.26 -1.84 16.85
N ALA A 45 9.28 -0.62 17.38
CA ALA A 45 8.10 0.04 17.93
C ALA A 45 7.07 0.37 16.84
N GLU A 46 7.52 0.87 15.68
CA GLU A 46 6.64 1.12 14.53
C GLU A 46 6.01 -0.19 14.01
N ARG A 47 6.78 -1.28 13.95
CA ARG A 47 6.27 -2.60 13.56
C ARG A 47 5.15 -3.03 14.48
N GLU A 48 5.33 -2.88 15.79
CA GLU A 48 4.30 -3.23 16.76
C GLU A 48 3.04 -2.38 16.60
N ALA A 49 3.19 -1.07 16.42
CA ALA A 49 2.05 -0.18 16.17
C ALA A 49 1.29 -0.57 14.89
N ILE A 50 2.02 -0.83 13.80
CA ILE A 50 1.41 -1.30 12.55
C ILE A 50 0.75 -2.67 12.76
N ARG A 51 1.33 -3.55 13.59
CA ARG A 51 0.76 -4.88 13.89
C ARG A 51 -0.62 -4.76 14.50
N GLN A 52 -0.74 -3.93 15.53
CA GLN A 52 -2.00 -3.72 16.23
C GLN A 52 -3.03 -3.06 15.32
N GLU A 53 -2.65 -2.00 14.60
CA GLU A 53 -3.51 -1.35 13.62
C GLU A 53 -4.02 -2.35 12.56
N THR A 54 -3.13 -3.16 12.01
CA THR A 54 -3.47 -4.14 10.96
C THR A 54 -4.38 -5.24 11.49
N ARG A 55 -4.16 -5.70 12.73
CA ARG A 55 -5.03 -6.71 13.37
C ARG A 55 -6.46 -6.22 13.50
N VAL A 56 -6.65 -5.00 13.99
CA VAL A 56 -7.98 -4.39 14.12
C VAL A 56 -8.64 -4.26 12.74
N VAL A 57 -7.93 -3.68 11.77
CA VAL A 57 -8.44 -3.52 10.40
C VAL A 57 -8.82 -4.86 9.76
N PHE A 58 -8.01 -5.90 9.95
CA PHE A 58 -8.28 -7.22 9.40
C PHE A 58 -9.47 -7.90 10.09
N GLN A 59 -9.64 -7.73 11.40
CA GLN A 59 -10.80 -8.23 12.13
C GLN A 59 -12.09 -7.57 11.65
N ASP A 60 -12.11 -6.24 11.54
CA ASP A 60 -13.27 -5.50 11.02
C ASP A 60 -13.61 -5.94 9.59
N PHE A 61 -12.58 -6.07 8.74
CA PHE A 61 -12.73 -6.53 7.37
C PHE A 61 -13.33 -7.94 7.30
N LEU A 62 -12.80 -8.89 8.09
CA LEU A 62 -13.28 -10.26 8.12
C LEU A 62 -14.72 -10.33 8.63
N GLN A 63 -15.08 -9.53 9.63
CA GLN A 63 -16.43 -9.45 10.15
C GLN A 63 -17.42 -8.95 9.07
N LEU A 64 -17.10 -7.87 8.36
CA LEU A 64 -17.94 -7.38 7.27
C LEU A 64 -18.14 -8.44 6.18
N TRP A 65 -17.11 -9.24 5.89
CA TRP A 65 -17.22 -10.34 4.93
C TRP A 65 -18.11 -11.48 5.45
N GLN A 66 -17.99 -11.85 6.73
CA GLN A 66 -18.86 -12.85 7.38
C GLN A 66 -20.33 -12.43 7.41
N GLU A 67 -20.58 -11.15 7.67
CA GLU A 67 -21.92 -10.54 7.71
C GLU A 67 -22.48 -10.23 6.30
N GLU A 68 -21.72 -10.56 5.24
CA GLU A 68 -22.06 -10.28 3.84
C GLU A 68 -22.35 -8.79 3.55
N ARG A 69 -21.73 -7.88 4.32
CA ARG A 69 -21.85 -6.42 4.20
C ARG A 69 -20.94 -5.87 3.11
N TYR A 70 -21.22 -6.25 1.87
CA TYR A 70 -20.29 -6.05 0.75
C TYR A 70 -20.13 -4.59 0.30
N PHE A 71 -21.16 -3.74 0.48
CA PHE A 71 -21.04 -2.31 0.19
C PHE A 71 -20.06 -1.64 1.15
N GLU A 72 -20.07 -2.01 2.43
CA GLU A 72 -19.10 -1.53 3.41
C GLU A 72 -17.73 -2.15 3.20
N LEU A 73 -17.67 -3.44 2.85
CA LEU A 73 -16.42 -4.13 2.52
C LEU A 73 -15.70 -3.47 1.33
N TYR A 74 -16.45 -2.97 0.33
CA TYR A 74 -15.90 -2.24 -0.81
C TYR A 74 -15.06 -1.02 -0.39
N ASN A 75 -15.43 -0.35 0.71
CA ASN A 75 -14.70 0.80 1.21
C ASN A 75 -13.27 0.45 1.68
N TYR A 76 -12.93 -0.83 1.84
CA TYR A 76 -11.58 -1.29 2.14
C TYR A 76 -10.71 -1.48 0.90
N GLY A 77 -11.25 -1.33 -0.31
CA GLY A 77 -10.52 -1.53 -1.56
C GLY A 77 -9.35 -0.56 -1.77
N LYS A 78 -8.24 -1.08 -2.29
CA LYS A 78 -7.13 -0.26 -2.81
C LYS A 78 -7.57 0.42 -4.09
N LYS A 79 -7.04 1.63 -4.34
CA LYS A 79 -7.37 2.45 -5.52
C LYS A 79 -7.35 1.63 -6.82
N GLN A 80 -6.30 0.84 -7.02
CA GLN A 80 -6.15 0.02 -8.23
C GLN A 80 -7.36 -0.92 -8.47
N SER A 81 -7.91 -1.53 -7.43
CA SER A 81 -9.05 -2.44 -7.56
C SER A 81 -10.37 -1.69 -7.68
N VAL A 82 -10.54 -0.59 -6.95
CA VAL A 82 -11.69 0.32 -7.06
C VAL A 82 -11.80 0.90 -8.48
N ASP A 83 -10.67 1.20 -9.13
CA ASP A 83 -10.63 1.69 -10.51
C ASP A 83 -11.02 0.60 -11.54
N GLN A 84 -11.09 -0.68 -11.13
CA GLN A 84 -11.36 -1.82 -12.01
C GLN A 84 -12.74 -2.45 -11.82
N ILE A 85 -13.37 -2.29 -10.65
CA ILE A 85 -14.68 -2.87 -10.36
C ILE A 85 -15.55 -1.86 -9.60
N THR A 86 -16.79 -1.65 -10.07
CA THR A 86 -17.73 -0.77 -9.36
C THR A 86 -18.22 -1.43 -8.07
N ILE A 87 -18.82 -0.63 -7.19
CA ILE A 87 -19.35 -1.14 -5.93
C ILE A 87 -20.50 -2.14 -6.15
N GLU A 88 -21.36 -1.89 -7.13
CA GLU A 88 -22.48 -2.77 -7.49
C GLU A 88 -21.95 -4.09 -8.05
N GLU A 89 -21.01 -4.02 -9.00
CA GLU A 89 -20.42 -5.23 -9.58
C GLU A 89 -19.69 -6.04 -8.51
N PHE A 90 -18.91 -5.39 -7.64
CA PHE A 90 -18.27 -6.06 -6.51
C PHE A 90 -19.28 -6.79 -5.62
N ALA A 91 -20.34 -6.10 -5.19
CA ALA A 91 -21.36 -6.69 -4.34
C ALA A 91 -22.04 -7.88 -5.01
N THR A 92 -22.44 -7.75 -6.29
CA THR A 92 -23.03 -8.85 -7.06
C THR A 92 -22.10 -10.05 -7.13
N ARG A 93 -20.82 -9.85 -7.47
CA ARG A 93 -19.83 -10.92 -7.58
C ARG A 93 -19.56 -11.61 -6.24
N MET A 94 -19.58 -10.86 -5.13
CA MET A 94 -19.45 -11.42 -3.77
C MET A 94 -20.67 -12.25 -3.36
N VAL A 95 -21.89 -11.81 -3.73
CA VAL A 95 -23.13 -12.57 -3.51
C VAL A 95 -23.09 -13.90 -4.28
N GLU A 96 -22.64 -13.87 -5.54
CA GLU A 96 -22.52 -15.04 -6.42
C GLU A 96 -21.52 -16.10 -5.93
N LEU A 97 -20.64 -15.78 -4.99
CA LEU A 97 -19.74 -16.78 -4.41
C LEU A 97 -20.54 -17.80 -3.59
N ASP A 98 -20.28 -19.09 -3.83
CA ASP A 98 -20.88 -20.19 -3.06
C ASP A 98 -20.38 -20.26 -1.61
N TRP A 99 -19.29 -19.57 -1.28
CA TRP A 99 -18.57 -19.71 -0.02
C TRP A 99 -18.41 -18.37 0.70
N VAL A 100 -18.59 -18.40 2.02
CA VAL A 100 -18.41 -17.24 2.92
C VAL A 100 -17.48 -17.64 4.06
N PRO A 101 -16.58 -16.77 4.55
CA PRO A 101 -15.85 -17.05 5.77
C PRO A 101 -16.81 -17.18 6.94
N VAL A 102 -16.50 -18.05 7.89
CA VAL A 102 -17.22 -18.16 9.18
C VAL A 102 -16.32 -17.91 10.38
N GLY A 103 -15.03 -17.70 10.15
CA GLY A 103 -14.07 -17.47 11.21
C GLY A 103 -12.65 -17.81 10.78
N LEU A 104 -11.74 -17.61 11.73
CA LEU A 104 -10.38 -18.14 11.65
C LEU A 104 -10.37 -19.59 12.13
N ALA A 105 -9.43 -20.39 11.64
CA ALA A 105 -9.21 -21.72 12.18
C ALA A 105 -8.75 -21.63 13.64
N THR A 106 -9.27 -22.50 14.50
CA THR A 106 -8.88 -22.59 15.90
C THR A 106 -7.36 -22.79 16.01
N ASP A 107 -6.74 -22.14 16.99
CA ASP A 107 -5.31 -22.23 17.30
C ASP A 107 -4.34 -21.67 16.24
N LYS A 108 -4.83 -20.95 15.22
CA LYS A 108 -4.01 -20.28 14.22
C LYS A 108 -4.29 -18.78 14.17
N GLU A 109 -3.48 -18.00 14.88
CA GLU A 109 -3.52 -16.54 14.75
C GLU A 109 -3.08 -16.10 13.35
N PRO A 110 -3.65 -15.00 12.81
CA PRO A 110 -3.14 -14.39 11.59
C PRO A 110 -1.71 -13.90 11.77
N GLU A 111 -0.83 -14.26 10.82
CA GLU A 111 0.55 -13.80 10.76
C GLU A 111 0.64 -12.54 9.90
N ILE A 112 1.31 -11.50 10.40
CA ILE A 112 1.56 -10.27 9.65
C ILE A 112 3.01 -10.27 9.17
N SER A 113 3.20 -10.46 7.85
CA SER A 113 4.51 -10.45 7.22
C SER A 113 4.81 -9.08 6.62
N TYR A 114 5.72 -8.35 7.27
CA TYR A 114 6.11 -7.00 6.86
C TYR A 114 7.06 -7.01 5.66
N ARG A 115 6.77 -6.17 4.66
CA ARG A 115 7.72 -5.87 3.59
C ARG A 115 8.22 -4.43 3.70
N TYR A 116 7.32 -3.48 3.90
CA TYR A 116 7.60 -2.04 4.05
C TYR A 116 6.61 -1.39 5.01
N ARG A 117 6.83 -0.12 5.41
CA ARG A 117 5.87 0.64 6.26
C ARG A 117 4.46 0.74 5.69
N THR A 118 4.34 0.68 4.36
CA THR A 118 3.08 0.88 3.63
C THR A 118 2.65 -0.36 2.84
N LEU A 119 3.32 -1.50 3.03
CA LEU A 119 3.03 -2.75 2.33
C LEU A 119 3.32 -3.94 3.25
N LEU A 120 2.30 -4.76 3.48
CA LEU A 120 2.40 -5.97 4.27
C LEU A 120 1.48 -7.06 3.73
N TYR A 121 1.69 -8.29 4.21
CA TYR A 121 0.78 -9.40 4.00
C TYR A 121 0.15 -9.82 5.31
N VAL A 122 -1.14 -10.13 5.28
CA VAL A 122 -1.83 -10.86 6.36
C VAL A 122 -2.05 -12.29 5.89
N ASN A 123 -1.42 -13.25 6.55
CA ASN A 123 -1.61 -14.68 6.29
C ASN A 123 -2.54 -15.25 7.35
N ALA A 124 -3.67 -15.80 6.95
CA ALA A 124 -4.68 -16.31 7.85
C ALA A 124 -5.22 -17.66 7.39
N ALA A 125 -5.41 -18.57 8.36
CA ALA A 125 -6.18 -19.77 8.18
C ALA A 125 -7.67 -19.44 8.34
N ILE A 126 -8.43 -19.40 7.24
CA ILE A 126 -9.85 -19.02 7.28
C ILE A 126 -10.71 -20.26 7.04
N VAL A 127 -11.73 -20.43 7.87
CA VAL A 127 -12.77 -21.45 7.69
C VAL A 127 -13.83 -20.87 6.77
N PHE A 128 -14.08 -21.55 5.66
CA PHE A 128 -15.15 -21.23 4.72
C PHE A 128 -16.27 -22.23 4.86
N ARG A 129 -17.51 -21.74 4.72
CA ARG A 129 -18.73 -22.54 4.70
C ARG A 129 -19.51 -22.27 3.42
N HIS A 130 -20.10 -23.32 2.85
CA HIS A 130 -20.96 -23.17 1.69
C HIS A 130 -22.27 -22.45 2.11
N LYS A 131 -22.71 -21.45 1.33
CA LYS A 131 -23.88 -20.62 1.66
C LYS A 131 -25.19 -21.43 1.70
N SER A 132 -25.35 -22.39 0.80
CA SER A 132 -26.55 -23.25 0.74
C SER A 132 -26.44 -24.60 1.47
N TYR A 133 -25.24 -25.07 1.82
CA TYR A 133 -25.00 -26.40 2.41
C TYR A 133 -24.11 -26.25 3.65
N PHE A 134 -24.71 -25.96 4.80
CA PHE A 134 -23.96 -25.51 5.99
C PHE A 134 -23.00 -26.55 6.60
N ASP A 135 -23.21 -27.83 6.29
CA ASP A 135 -22.32 -28.93 6.69
C ASP A 135 -21.03 -28.97 5.85
N LEU A 136 -21.04 -28.35 4.66
CA LEU A 136 -19.86 -28.23 3.81
C LEU A 136 -18.99 -27.07 4.27
N GLN A 137 -17.87 -27.42 4.88
CA GLN A 137 -16.86 -26.47 5.36
C GLN A 137 -15.47 -26.97 5.04
N PHE A 138 -14.55 -26.02 4.83
CA PHE A 138 -13.12 -26.32 4.74
C PHE A 138 -12.30 -25.14 5.25
N THR A 139 -11.07 -25.43 5.67
CA THR A 139 -10.10 -24.40 6.03
C THR A 139 -9.17 -24.14 4.85
N ASN A 140 -8.95 -22.87 4.52
CA ASN A 140 -7.95 -22.47 3.53
C ASN A 140 -6.93 -21.49 4.12
N GLN A 141 -5.67 -21.61 3.69
CA GLN A 141 -4.65 -20.60 3.98
C GLN A 141 -4.78 -19.48 2.96
N GLN A 142 -5.04 -18.27 3.41
CA GLN A 142 -5.16 -17.09 2.55
C GLN A 142 -4.14 -16.01 2.94
N SER A 143 -3.55 -15.40 1.92
CA SER A 143 -2.62 -14.29 2.05
C SER A 143 -3.23 -13.04 1.43
N PHE A 144 -3.46 -12.01 2.23
CA PHE A 144 -4.00 -10.72 1.78
C PHE A 144 -2.88 -9.71 1.65
N LEU A 145 -2.70 -9.14 0.47
CA LEU A 145 -1.81 -8.00 0.27
C LEU A 145 -2.53 -6.72 0.75
N LEU A 146 -1.95 -6.04 1.73
CA LEU A 146 -2.44 -4.75 2.21
C LEU A 146 -1.48 -3.63 1.83
N LEU A 147 -2.04 -2.55 1.28
CA LEU A 147 -1.33 -1.32 0.96
C LEU A 147 -1.86 -0.17 1.79
N LYS A 148 -0.97 0.68 2.32
CA LYS A 148 -1.37 1.87 3.08
C LYS A 148 -1.59 3.05 2.13
N GLU A 149 -2.86 3.40 1.90
CA GLU A 149 -3.29 4.49 1.03
C GLU A 149 -4.13 5.50 1.82
N GLY A 150 -3.75 6.79 1.77
CA GLY A 150 -4.46 7.83 2.54
C GLY A 150 -4.45 7.57 4.05
N GLY A 151 -3.41 6.92 4.57
CA GLY A 151 -3.28 6.56 5.99
C GLY A 151 -4.08 5.32 6.42
N LYS A 152 -4.82 4.66 5.52
CA LYS A 152 -5.63 3.48 5.81
C LYS A 152 -5.06 2.26 5.10
N TRP A 153 -5.13 1.10 5.74
CA TRP A 153 -4.80 -0.17 5.10
C TRP A 153 -5.92 -0.60 4.15
N ARG A 154 -5.54 -0.96 2.92
CA ARG A 154 -6.46 -1.29 1.83
C ARG A 154 -6.21 -2.69 1.28
N PHE A 155 -7.27 -3.37 0.89
CA PHE A 155 -7.29 -4.73 0.37
C PHE A 155 -7.47 -4.74 -1.15
N ASP A 156 -7.06 -5.82 -1.80
CA ASP A 156 -7.36 -6.05 -3.21
C ASP A 156 -8.76 -6.63 -3.39
N LEU A 157 -9.72 -5.84 -3.88
CA LEU A 157 -11.09 -6.31 -4.07
C LEU A 157 -11.19 -7.46 -5.09
N LEU A 158 -10.27 -7.51 -6.06
CA LEU A 158 -10.27 -8.57 -7.07
C LEU A 158 -9.87 -9.93 -6.49
N GLN A 159 -9.07 -9.93 -5.42
CA GLN A 159 -8.78 -11.14 -4.65
C GLN A 159 -10.05 -11.65 -3.93
N MET A 160 -10.91 -10.74 -3.46
CA MET A 160 -12.10 -11.09 -2.69
C MET A 160 -13.12 -11.82 -3.54
N ILE A 161 -13.44 -11.28 -4.73
CA ILE A 161 -14.38 -11.91 -5.67
C ILE A 161 -13.85 -13.21 -6.32
N ARG A 162 -12.62 -13.60 -5.99
CA ARG A 162 -11.98 -14.87 -6.42
C ARG A 162 -11.71 -15.81 -5.25
N SER A 163 -12.04 -15.39 -4.03
CA SER A 163 -11.88 -16.22 -2.84
C SER A 163 -13.01 -17.27 -2.78
N PRO A 164 -12.75 -18.46 -2.20
CA PRO A 164 -11.55 -18.85 -1.48
C PRO A 164 -10.39 -19.38 -2.36
N PHE A 165 -10.57 -19.49 -3.68
CA PHE A 165 -9.62 -20.21 -4.56
C PHE A 165 -8.42 -19.39 -5.04
N TYR A 166 -8.37 -18.10 -4.74
CA TYR A 166 -7.25 -17.24 -5.10
C TYR A 166 -6.15 -17.24 -4.05
N SER A 167 -4.91 -17.50 -4.48
CA SER A 167 -3.70 -17.26 -3.71
C SER A 167 -2.73 -16.42 -4.55
N PRO A 168 -2.35 -15.21 -4.10
CA PRO A 168 -1.32 -14.44 -4.80
C PRO A 168 0.01 -15.21 -4.77
N GLN A 169 0.77 -15.18 -5.86
CA GLN A 169 2.12 -15.74 -5.88
C GLN A 169 3.02 -14.89 -4.97
N ASN A 170 3.70 -15.55 -4.02
CA ASN A 170 4.60 -14.92 -3.03
C ASN A 170 5.89 -14.36 -3.64
#